data_AF-A0A0K9PJE6-F1
#
_entry.id   AF-A0A0K9PJE6-F1
#
_cell.length_a   1.000
_cell.length_b   1.000
_cell.length_c   1.000
_cell.angle_alpha   90.00
_cell.angle_beta   90.00
_cell.angle_gamma   90.00
#
_symmetry.space_group_name_H-M   'P 1'
#
loop_
_entity.id
_entity.type
_entity.pdbx_description
1 polymer ?
#
loop_
_entity_poly.entity_id
_entity_poly.type
_entity_poly.pdbx_seq_one_letter_code
_entity_poly.pdbx_strand_id
1 'polypeptide(L)'
;MSSAFPGDSAAAWGGGKKPPKRLGGMAESLSIASDLGFSIPPVQEDSESFSGDEKSDDFVRVLRELTTVQKNIAELQVELQGRKNDKSVAHLTHVSEMEKKCESLGRSTAILKDVIQNKDRIIARLQQPYSLDCIPVEAEYQKQFSELLLKAASDYGALTASVDDFRWSQNFKESPSVWGEMLRPIPAALASCTRLFEAMSAMRDSLATLQHMRIGHP
;
A
#
# COMPACT_ATOMS: atom_id res chain seq x y z
N MET A 1 -57.99 18.39 8.78
CA MET A 1 -57.82 19.31 7.63
C MET A 1 -57.22 18.45 6.52
N SER A 2 -58.00 17.80 5.63
CA SER A 2 -58.81 18.35 4.52
C SER A 2 -57.97 19.33 3.71
N SER A 3 -57.53 19.02 2.49
CA SER A 3 -58.29 18.94 1.23
C SER A 3 -57.37 18.30 0.15
N ALA A 4 -57.72 17.97 -1.09
CA ALA A 4 -58.90 17.57 -1.84
C ALA A 4 -58.36 17.28 -3.27
N PHE A 5 -58.95 16.32 -3.98
CA PHE A 5 -58.69 15.97 -5.39
C PHE A 5 -59.14 17.11 -6.35
N PRO A 6 -58.76 17.08 -7.65
CA PRO A 6 -59.49 16.32 -8.69
C PRO A 6 -58.51 15.56 -9.63
N GLY A 7 -58.84 14.47 -10.31
CA GLY A 7 -60.08 14.11 -10.96
C GLY A 7 -60.08 14.63 -12.40
N ASP A 8 -59.65 13.82 -13.37
CA ASP A 8 -60.33 13.81 -14.67
C ASP A 8 -60.19 12.48 -15.40
N SER A 9 -61.30 12.07 -16.00
CA SER A 9 -61.62 10.75 -16.54
C SER A 9 -62.12 10.92 -17.97
N ALA A 10 -61.75 9.97 -18.84
CA ALA A 10 -62.36 9.68 -20.15
C ALA A 10 -62.24 10.80 -21.22
N ALA A 11 -62.21 10.58 -22.53
CA ALA A 11 -62.54 9.45 -23.40
C ALA A 11 -61.79 9.76 -24.75
N ALA A 12 -61.10 8.83 -25.39
CA ALA A 12 -61.60 7.83 -26.32
C ALA A 12 -61.35 8.18 -27.81
N TRP A 13 -61.30 7.11 -28.64
CA TRP A 13 -61.30 7.03 -30.11
C TRP A 13 -59.94 7.31 -30.79
N GLY A 14 -59.35 6.43 -31.60
CA GLY A 14 -59.76 5.13 -32.13
C GLY A 14 -58.62 4.56 -32.99
N GLY A 15 -58.68 3.27 -33.29
CA GLY A 15 -57.70 2.60 -34.16
C GLY A 15 -57.41 1.18 -33.72
N GLY A 16 -58.44 0.34 -33.71
CA GLY A 16 -58.28 -1.08 -33.44
C GLY A 16 -57.38 -1.74 -34.47
N LYS A 17 -56.32 -2.40 -34.00
CA LYS A 17 -55.79 -3.61 -34.64
C LYS A 17 -55.58 -4.63 -33.53
N LYS A 18 -56.51 -5.59 -33.46
CA LYS A 18 -56.38 -6.78 -32.61
C LYS A 18 -55.03 -7.45 -32.93
N PRO A 19 -54.30 -7.98 -31.93
CA PRO A 19 -53.09 -8.74 -32.21
C PRO A 19 -53.46 -9.93 -33.11
N PRO A 20 -52.81 -10.13 -34.26
CA PRO A 20 -53.13 -11.26 -35.12
C PRO A 20 -52.80 -12.54 -34.34
N LYS A 21 -53.82 -13.40 -34.20
CA LYS A 21 -53.63 -14.77 -33.75
C LYS A 21 -52.53 -15.38 -34.61
N ARG A 22 -51.50 -15.98 -33.97
CA ARG A 22 -50.44 -16.75 -34.64
C ARG A 22 -51.09 -17.77 -35.58
N LEU A 23 -51.18 -17.44 -36.86
CA LEU A 23 -51.50 -18.36 -37.94
C LEU A 23 -50.18 -18.98 -38.34
N GLY A 24 -49.74 -19.99 -37.58
CA GLY A 24 -48.55 -20.74 -37.98
C GLY A 24 -48.81 -21.48 -39.30
N GLY A 25 -47.97 -21.26 -40.30
CA GLY A 25 -47.95 -22.00 -41.56
C GLY A 25 -48.10 -21.12 -42.82
N MET A 26 -48.28 -21.78 -43.96
CA MET A 26 -48.30 -21.20 -45.32
C MET A 26 -49.28 -20.02 -45.51
N ALA A 27 -50.32 -19.94 -44.67
CA ALA A 27 -51.26 -18.83 -44.65
C ALA A 27 -50.61 -17.47 -44.28
N GLU A 28 -49.63 -17.46 -43.36
CA GLU A 28 -48.92 -16.22 -43.00
C GLU A 28 -48.01 -15.75 -44.13
N SER A 29 -47.33 -16.69 -44.81
CA SER A 29 -46.52 -16.39 -45.99
C SER A 29 -47.36 -15.86 -47.15
N LEU A 30 -48.55 -16.43 -47.37
CA LEU A 30 -49.50 -15.98 -48.40
C LEU A 30 -50.11 -14.61 -48.05
N SER A 31 -50.41 -14.33 -46.77
CA SER A 31 -50.84 -13.00 -46.34
C SER A 31 -49.76 -11.95 -46.54
N ILE A 32 -48.50 -12.25 -46.21
CA ILE A 32 -47.38 -11.32 -46.45
C ILE A 32 -47.17 -11.08 -47.95
N ALA A 33 -47.25 -12.12 -48.79
CA ALA A 33 -47.12 -11.98 -50.24
C ALA A 33 -48.24 -11.11 -50.83
N SER A 34 -49.47 -11.25 -50.33
CA SER A 34 -50.60 -10.40 -50.69
C SER A 34 -50.40 -8.94 -50.25
N ASP A 35 -49.89 -8.71 -49.04
CA ASP A 35 -49.59 -7.36 -48.54
C ASP A 35 -48.45 -6.68 -49.33
N LEU A 36 -47.56 -7.48 -49.94
CA LEU A 36 -46.48 -7.02 -50.82
C LEU A 36 -46.92 -6.88 -52.30
N GLY A 37 -48.20 -7.13 -52.61
CA GLY A 37 -48.79 -6.90 -53.94
C GLY A 37 -48.62 -8.04 -54.95
N PHE A 38 -48.24 -9.24 -54.52
CA PHE A 38 -48.17 -10.42 -55.40
C PHE A 38 -49.54 -11.12 -55.51
N SER A 39 -50.00 -11.36 -56.75
CA SER A 39 -51.28 -12.03 -57.02
C SER A 39 -51.17 -13.54 -56.83
N ILE A 40 -52.03 -14.11 -55.98
CA ILE A 40 -52.06 -15.54 -55.65
C ILE A 40 -52.95 -16.25 -56.69
N PRO A 41 -52.43 -17.19 -57.52
CA PRO A 41 -53.24 -17.92 -58.49
C PRO A 41 -54.15 -18.95 -57.79
N PRO A 42 -55.35 -19.24 -58.34
CA PRO A 42 -56.21 -20.30 -57.82
C PRO A 42 -55.55 -21.67 -58.05
N VAL A 43 -55.55 -22.50 -57.00
CA VAL A 43 -54.97 -23.84 -57.00
C VAL A 43 -55.66 -24.72 -58.05
N GLN A 44 -54.91 -25.11 -59.08
CA GLN A 44 -55.27 -26.15 -60.04
C GLN A 44 -54.47 -27.40 -59.67
N GLU A 45 -55.16 -28.44 -59.20
CA GLU A 45 -54.59 -29.78 -59.03
C GLU A 45 -54.36 -30.38 -60.41
N ASP A 46 -53.19 -30.15 -61.00
CA ASP A 46 -52.74 -30.95 -62.14
C ASP A 46 -51.31 -31.43 -61.91
N SER A 47 -51.23 -32.76 -61.80
CA SER A 47 -50.04 -33.55 -61.58
C SER A 47 -49.26 -33.64 -62.90
N GLU A 48 -48.29 -32.76 -63.10
CA GLU A 48 -47.23 -32.94 -64.10
C GLU A 48 -45.87 -33.03 -63.42
N SER A 49 -45.45 -34.28 -63.22
CA SER A 49 -44.06 -34.67 -63.01
C SER A 49 -43.20 -34.18 -64.19
N PHE A 50 -42.10 -33.47 -63.91
CA PHE A 50 -40.71 -33.79 -64.31
C PHE A 50 -39.77 -32.58 -64.07
N SER A 51 -38.57 -32.87 -63.53
CA SER A 51 -37.38 -32.01 -63.31
C SER A 51 -37.36 -30.98 -62.16
N GLY A 52 -38.04 -31.23 -61.04
CA GLY A 52 -37.99 -30.38 -59.83
C GLY A 52 -37.19 -30.93 -58.65
N ASP A 53 -36.82 -32.22 -58.70
CA ASP A 53 -36.36 -32.99 -57.53
C ASP A 53 -34.97 -32.54 -57.04
N GLU A 54 -33.98 -32.43 -57.95
CA GLU A 54 -32.61 -32.01 -57.56
C GLU A 54 -32.54 -30.57 -57.03
N LYS A 55 -33.29 -29.62 -57.61
CA LYS A 55 -33.32 -28.23 -57.12
C LYS A 55 -34.05 -28.09 -55.78
N SER A 56 -35.06 -28.92 -55.55
CA SER A 56 -35.77 -28.99 -54.27
C SER A 56 -34.86 -29.57 -53.19
N ASP A 57 -34.13 -30.65 -53.50
CA ASP A 57 -33.16 -31.26 -52.58
C ASP A 57 -31.96 -30.34 -52.29
N ASP A 58 -31.45 -29.62 -53.29
CA ASP A 58 -30.44 -28.57 -53.13
C ASP A 58 -30.93 -27.47 -52.18
N PHE A 59 -32.16 -27.00 -52.36
CA PHE A 59 -32.76 -25.98 -51.51
C PHE A 59 -32.95 -26.48 -50.07
N VAL A 60 -33.44 -27.71 -49.89
CA VAL A 60 -33.60 -28.34 -48.57
C VAL A 60 -32.23 -28.50 -47.88
N ARG A 61 -31.18 -28.87 -48.63
CA ARG A 61 -29.81 -28.93 -48.13
C ARG A 61 -29.32 -27.55 -47.67
N VAL A 62 -29.48 -26.52 -48.49
CA VAL A 62 -29.08 -25.14 -48.13
C VAL A 62 -29.85 -24.64 -46.90
N LEU A 63 -31.15 -24.96 -46.76
CA LEU A 63 -31.92 -24.59 -45.57
C LEU A 63 -31.43 -25.31 -44.30
N ARG A 64 -31.04 -26.59 -44.42
CA ARG A 64 -30.44 -27.32 -43.29
C ARG A 64 -29.11 -26.70 -42.91
N GLU A 65 -28.25 -26.38 -43.88
CA GLU A 65 -26.97 -25.69 -43.66
C GLU A 65 -27.17 -24.30 -43.05
N LEU A 66 -28.16 -23.53 -43.52
CA LEU A 66 -28.50 -22.24 -42.93
C LEU A 66 -28.95 -22.40 -41.48
N THR A 67 -29.73 -23.44 -41.18
CA THR A 67 -30.18 -23.76 -39.82
C THR A 67 -29.01 -24.15 -38.92
N THR A 68 -28.05 -24.94 -39.42
CA THR A 68 -26.85 -25.30 -38.65
C THR A 68 -25.98 -24.07 -38.40
N VAL A 69 -25.80 -23.21 -39.39
CA VAL A 69 -25.05 -21.95 -39.24
C VAL A 69 -25.74 -21.01 -38.25
N GLN A 70 -27.07 -20.87 -38.31
CA GLN A 70 -27.84 -20.06 -37.34
C GLN A 70 -27.68 -20.58 -35.91
N LYS A 71 -27.69 -21.91 -35.72
CA LYS A 71 -27.43 -22.53 -34.42
C LYS A 71 -26.01 -22.22 -33.93
N ASN A 72 -25.01 -22.39 -34.80
CA ASN A 72 -23.61 -22.10 -34.46
C ASN A 72 -23.39 -20.62 -34.11
N ILE A 73 -24.07 -19.70 -34.79
CA ILE A 73 -24.02 -18.25 -34.48
C ILE A 73 -24.61 -18.00 -33.08
N ALA A 74 -25.74 -18.61 -32.74
CA ALA A 74 -26.34 -18.46 -31.42
C ALA A 74 -25.43 -19.02 -30.31
N GLU A 75 -24.80 -20.18 -30.53
CA GLU A 75 -23.84 -20.77 -29.59
C GLU A 75 -22.62 -19.85 -29.37
N LEU A 76 -22.05 -19.31 -30.45
CA LEU A 76 -20.93 -18.37 -30.37
C LEU A 76 -21.32 -17.05 -29.68
N GLN A 77 -22.54 -16.56 -29.87
CA GLN A 77 -23.03 -15.37 -29.18
C GLN A 77 -23.12 -15.59 -27.67
N VAL A 78 -23.59 -16.77 -27.24
CA VAL A 78 -23.64 -17.14 -25.81
C VAL A 78 -22.23 -17.22 -25.24
N GLU A 79 -21.28 -17.85 -25.93
CA GLU A 79 -19.90 -17.95 -25.46
C GLU A 79 -19.24 -16.56 -25.35
N LEU A 80 -19.37 -15.71 -26.38
CA LEU A 80 -18.83 -14.35 -26.35
C LEU A 80 -19.42 -13.52 -25.21
N GLN A 81 -20.72 -13.65 -24.96
CA GLN A 81 -21.36 -12.98 -23.84
C GLN A 81 -20.86 -13.49 -22.50
N GLY A 82 -20.64 -14.81 -22.36
CA GLY A 82 -20.00 -15.42 -21.20
C GLY A 82 -18.62 -14.84 -20.93
N ARG A 83 -17.73 -14.84 -21.94
CA ARG A 83 -16.37 -14.29 -21.84
C ARG A 83 -16.36 -12.80 -21.49
N LYS A 84 -17.30 -12.03 -22.03
CA LYS A 84 -17.47 -10.60 -21.71
C LYS A 84 -17.87 -10.41 -20.25
N ASN A 85 -18.81 -11.20 -19.76
CA ASN A 85 -19.24 -11.17 -18.36
C ASN A 85 -18.10 -11.57 -17.42
N ASP A 86 -17.36 -12.64 -17.73
CA ASP A 86 -16.21 -13.10 -16.95
C ASP A 86 -15.14 -12.01 -16.84
N LYS A 87 -14.81 -11.35 -17.96
CA LYS A 87 -13.88 -10.21 -17.95
C LYS A 87 -14.39 -9.05 -17.08
N SER A 88 -15.69 -8.78 -17.11
CA SER A 88 -16.31 -7.73 -16.28
C SER A 88 -16.19 -8.02 -14.79
N VAL A 89 -16.31 -9.28 -14.38
CA VAL A 89 -16.25 -9.69 -12.95
C VAL A 89 -14.88 -10.22 -12.53
N ALA A 90 -13.89 -10.27 -13.43
CA ALA A 90 -12.56 -10.82 -13.15
C ALA A 90 -11.88 -10.15 -11.96
N HIS A 91 -12.05 -8.84 -11.78
CA HIS A 91 -11.50 -8.09 -10.64
C HIS A 91 -12.09 -8.47 -9.25
N LEU A 92 -13.17 -9.25 -9.24
CA LEU A 92 -13.81 -9.78 -8.03
C LEU A 92 -13.65 -11.30 -7.90
N THR A 93 -13.53 -12.00 -9.02
CA THR A 93 -13.56 -13.47 -9.08
C THR A 93 -12.18 -14.09 -9.28
N HIS A 94 -11.21 -13.33 -9.82
CA HIS A 94 -9.88 -13.83 -10.07
C HIS A 94 -9.10 -13.94 -8.75
N VAL A 95 -8.54 -15.13 -8.51
CA VAL A 95 -7.83 -15.47 -7.26
C VAL A 95 -6.73 -14.45 -6.94
N SER A 96 -5.93 -14.02 -7.92
CA SER A 96 -4.87 -13.03 -7.69
C SER A 96 -5.40 -11.66 -7.25
N GLU A 97 -6.58 -11.24 -7.73
CA GLU A 97 -7.18 -9.97 -7.31
C GLU A 97 -7.78 -10.08 -5.90
N MET A 98 -8.33 -11.23 -5.54
CA MET A 98 -8.77 -11.53 -4.18
C MET A 98 -7.59 -11.58 -3.21
N GLU A 99 -6.49 -12.23 -3.57
CA GLU A 99 -5.25 -12.29 -2.78
C GLU A 99 -4.71 -10.88 -2.50
N LYS A 100 -4.56 -10.03 -3.52
CA LYS A 100 -4.14 -8.63 -3.34
C LYS A 100 -5.04 -7.87 -2.37
N LYS A 101 -6.36 -8.09 -2.43
CA LYS A 101 -7.31 -7.47 -1.50
C LYS A 101 -7.15 -8.01 -0.08
N CYS A 102 -6.96 -9.32 0.10
CA CYS A 102 -6.67 -9.93 1.38
C CYS A 102 -5.36 -9.40 1.99
N GLU A 103 -4.31 -9.26 1.20
CA GLU A 103 -3.05 -8.65 1.63
C GLU A 103 -3.23 -7.19 2.04
N SER A 104 -3.98 -6.41 1.27
CA SER A 104 -4.29 -5.01 1.59
C SER A 104 -5.06 -4.90 2.92
N LEU A 105 -6.10 -5.71 3.10
CA LEU A 105 -6.86 -5.80 4.34
C LEU A 105 -5.99 -6.27 5.52
N GLY A 106 -5.11 -7.25 5.30
CA GLY A 106 -4.16 -7.72 6.30
C GLY A 106 -3.22 -6.62 6.77
N ARG A 107 -2.66 -5.84 5.83
CA ARG A 107 -1.83 -4.66 6.14
C ARG A 107 -2.60 -3.61 6.93
N SER A 108 -3.80 -3.23 6.49
CA SER A 108 -4.64 -2.27 7.23
C SER A 108 -5.00 -2.76 8.64
N THR A 109 -5.27 -4.06 8.78
CA THR A 109 -5.58 -4.68 10.08
C THR A 109 -4.38 -4.65 11.03
N ALA A 110 -3.17 -4.95 10.52
CA ALA A 110 -1.95 -4.87 11.30
C ALA A 110 -1.69 -3.44 11.81
N ILE A 111 -1.79 -2.45 10.93
CA ILE A 111 -1.64 -1.03 11.29
C ILE A 111 -2.66 -0.65 12.38
N LEU A 112 -3.93 -1.03 12.22
CA LEU A 112 -4.95 -0.67 13.20
C LEU A 112 -4.70 -1.33 14.56
N LYS A 113 -4.23 -2.58 14.57
CA LYS A 113 -3.85 -3.29 15.80
C LYS A 113 -2.71 -2.57 16.52
N ASP A 114 -1.69 -2.13 15.79
CA ASP A 114 -0.55 -1.40 16.36
C ASP A 114 -0.99 -0.07 16.98
N VAL A 115 -1.89 0.66 16.29
CA VAL A 115 -2.46 1.91 16.81
C VAL A 115 -3.24 1.68 18.12
N ILE A 116 -4.05 0.63 18.17
CA ILE A 116 -4.82 0.27 19.38
C ILE A 116 -3.88 -0.08 20.53
N GLN A 117 -2.90 -0.95 20.30
CA GLN A 117 -1.93 -1.35 21.32
C GLN A 117 -1.13 -0.16 21.85
N ASN A 118 -0.72 0.76 20.97
CA ASN A 118 -0.01 1.96 21.37
C ASN A 118 -0.91 2.91 22.20
N LYS A 119 -2.18 3.05 21.81
CA LYS A 119 -3.15 3.82 22.58
C LYS A 119 -3.35 3.24 23.99
N ASP A 120 -3.53 1.93 24.11
CA ASP A 120 -3.72 1.27 25.41
C ASP A 120 -2.48 1.42 26.29
N ARG A 121 -1.28 1.34 25.71
CA ARG A 121 -0.02 1.62 26.41
C ARG A 121 0.04 3.05 26.94
N ILE A 122 -0.34 4.05 26.14
CA ILE A 122 -0.35 5.46 26.56
C ILE A 122 -1.40 5.66 27.66
N ILE A 123 -2.61 5.11 27.50
CA ILE A 123 -3.67 5.17 28.51
C ILE A 123 -3.17 4.58 29.82
N ALA A 124 -2.56 3.39 29.81
CA ALA A 124 -2.00 2.77 31.01
C ALA A 124 -0.95 3.67 31.68
N ARG A 125 -0.08 4.34 30.90
CA ARG A 125 0.90 5.29 31.46
C ARG A 125 0.26 6.55 32.06
N LEU A 126 -0.81 7.05 31.46
CA LEU A 126 -1.52 8.24 31.97
C LEU A 126 -2.43 7.92 33.16
N GLN A 127 -2.98 6.71 33.22
CA GLN A 127 -3.84 6.24 34.31
C GLN A 127 -3.06 5.71 35.52
N GLN A 128 -1.77 5.40 35.36
CA GLN A 128 -0.91 5.12 36.52
C GLN A 128 -1.02 6.31 37.48
N PRO A 129 -1.54 6.12 38.70
CA PRO A 129 -1.60 7.21 39.68
C PRO A 129 -0.17 7.68 39.88
N TYR A 130 0.08 8.98 39.67
CA TYR A 130 1.39 9.59 39.80
C TYR A 130 2.03 9.14 41.12
N SER A 131 2.89 8.12 41.06
CA SER A 131 3.56 7.53 42.21
C SER A 131 4.94 8.17 42.40
N LEU A 132 5.24 9.21 41.63
CA LEU A 132 6.44 10.00 41.79
C LEU A 132 6.17 11.04 42.87
N ASP A 133 7.15 11.24 43.75
CA ASP A 133 7.23 12.41 44.62
C ASP A 133 7.27 13.66 43.74
N CYS A 134 6.08 14.11 43.34
CA CYS A 134 5.91 15.28 42.50
C CYS A 134 5.97 16.50 43.41
N ILE A 135 6.87 17.44 43.11
CA ILE A 135 6.78 18.79 43.67
C ILE A 135 5.68 19.49 42.88
N PRO A 136 4.53 19.83 43.49
CA PRO A 136 3.51 20.62 42.80
C PRO A 136 4.10 22.01 42.51
N VAL A 137 3.97 22.46 41.26
CA VAL A 137 4.43 23.78 40.82
C VAL A 137 3.27 24.47 40.12
N GLU A 138 2.90 25.64 40.62
CA GLU A 138 1.87 26.49 40.04
C GLU A 138 2.24 26.84 38.59
N ALA A 139 1.23 26.95 37.72
CA ALA A 139 1.43 27.17 36.29
C ALA A 139 2.29 28.41 35.98
N GLU A 140 2.22 29.44 36.82
CA GLU A 140 3.00 30.68 36.69
C GLU A 140 4.51 30.49 36.95
N TYR A 141 4.90 29.44 37.67
CA TYR A 141 6.29 29.15 38.05
C TYR A 141 6.91 27.97 37.29
N GLN A 142 6.14 27.26 36.46
CA GLN A 142 6.63 26.09 35.73
C GLN A 142 7.83 26.39 34.83
N LYS A 143 7.85 27.58 34.21
CA LYS A 143 8.95 27.99 33.34
C LYS A 143 10.24 28.18 34.15
N GLN A 144 10.21 28.97 35.21
CA GLN A 144 11.37 29.22 36.07
C GLN A 144 11.84 27.91 36.72
N PHE A 145 10.91 27.04 37.13
CA PHE A 145 11.23 25.76 37.74
C PHE A 145 11.94 24.81 36.77
N SER A 146 11.47 24.70 35.52
CA SER A 146 12.13 23.87 34.51
C SER A 146 13.52 24.41 34.12
N GLU A 147 13.69 25.74 34.04
CA GLU A 147 14.99 26.38 33.83
C GLU A 147 15.95 26.09 35.01
N LEU A 148 15.45 26.18 36.25
CA LEU A 148 16.21 25.86 37.45
C LEU A 148 16.66 24.39 37.46
N LEU A 149 15.77 23.46 37.11
CA LEU A 149 16.11 22.03 37.02
C LEU A 149 17.19 21.77 35.98
N LEU A 150 17.11 22.44 34.82
CA LEU A 150 18.10 22.28 33.76
C LEU A 150 19.48 22.78 34.21
N LYS A 151 19.53 23.91 34.93
CA LYS A 151 20.75 24.46 35.49
C LYS A 151 21.30 23.62 36.65
N ALA A 152 20.44 23.15 37.54
CA ALA A 152 20.84 22.25 38.62
C ALA A 152 21.41 20.94 38.07
N ALA A 153 20.82 20.39 37.00
CA ALA A 153 21.31 19.19 36.35
C ALA A 153 22.70 19.40 35.69
N SER A 154 22.95 20.55 35.07
CA SER A 154 24.28 20.87 34.53
C SER A 154 25.33 21.01 35.63
N ASP A 155 24.94 21.59 36.77
CA ASP A 155 25.85 21.89 37.87
C ASP A 155 26.07 20.66 38.78
N TYR A 156 25.18 19.66 38.74
CA TYR A 156 25.25 18.45 39.54
C TYR A 156 26.54 17.64 39.32
N GLY A 157 27.02 17.58 38.07
CA GLY A 157 28.29 16.90 37.75
C GLY A 157 29.49 17.58 38.41
N ALA A 158 29.55 18.92 38.34
CA ALA A 158 30.60 19.71 38.98
C ALA A 158 30.52 19.63 40.50
N LEU A 159 29.31 19.64 41.06
CA LEU A 159 29.08 19.50 42.50
C LEU A 159 29.52 18.12 42.99
N THR A 160 29.19 17.05 42.26
CA THR A 160 29.62 15.68 42.60
C THR A 160 31.13 15.56 42.60
N ALA A 161 31.81 16.06 41.57
CA ALA A 161 33.27 16.08 41.50
C ALA A 161 33.89 16.86 42.68
N SER A 162 33.31 18.02 43.02
CA SER A 162 33.77 18.83 44.16
C SER A 162 33.59 18.09 45.49
N VAL A 163 32.46 17.40 45.68
CA VAL A 163 32.21 16.58 46.88
C VAL A 163 33.21 15.42 46.97
N ASP A 164 33.53 14.79 45.84
CA ASP A 164 34.55 13.73 45.78
C ASP A 164 35.95 14.28 46.10
N ASP A 165 36.32 15.47 45.62
CA ASP A 165 37.58 16.14 45.96
C ASP A 165 37.66 16.49 47.46
N PHE A 166 36.56 16.98 48.05
CA PHE A 166 36.47 17.20 49.49
C PHE A 166 36.60 15.90 50.28
N ARG A 167 35.94 14.84 49.83
CA ARG A 167 36.04 13.53 50.47
C ARG A 167 37.45 12.95 50.36
N TRP A 168 38.09 13.12 49.21
CA TRP A 168 39.47 12.74 48.98
C TRP A 168 40.42 13.49 49.92
N SER A 169 40.27 14.81 50.04
CA SER A 169 41.10 15.63 50.95
C SER A 169 40.85 15.33 52.43
N GLN A 170 39.61 15.04 52.85
CA GLN A 170 39.30 14.64 54.22
C GLN A 170 39.86 13.26 54.59
N ASN A 171 39.90 12.33 53.63
CA ASN A 171 40.50 11.02 53.85
C ASN A 171 42.04 11.05 53.83
N PHE A 172 42.62 12.19 53.44
CA PHE A 172 44.07 12.39 53.39
C PHE A 172 44.61 12.77 54.78
N LYS A 173 45.33 11.85 55.41
CA LYS A 173 45.97 12.06 56.72
C LYS A 173 47.49 12.23 56.65
N GLU A 174 48.06 12.08 55.45
CA GLU A 174 49.51 12.08 55.24
C GLU A 174 50.05 13.50 54.99
N SER A 175 51.27 13.75 55.48
CA SER A 175 51.94 15.05 55.32
C SER A 175 52.22 15.36 53.85
N PRO A 176 52.12 16.64 53.41
CA PRO A 176 52.46 17.08 52.04
C PRO A 176 53.84 16.64 51.54
N SER A 177 54.77 16.33 52.44
CA SER A 177 56.10 15.81 52.11
C SER A 177 56.08 14.46 51.38
N VAL A 178 55.06 13.61 51.60
CA VAL A 178 54.93 12.30 50.96
C VAL A 178 54.72 12.43 49.44
N TRP A 179 54.00 13.46 49.01
CA TRP A 179 53.77 13.77 47.60
C TRP A 179 55.06 14.12 46.87
N GLY A 180 55.97 14.86 47.53
CA GLY A 180 57.26 15.21 46.96
C GLY A 180 58.09 13.97 46.63
N GLU A 181 57.95 12.89 47.41
CA GLU A 181 58.63 11.62 47.15
C GLU A 181 57.92 10.79 46.08
N MET A 182 56.59 10.71 46.14
CA MET A 182 55.77 9.94 45.20
C MET A 182 55.79 10.52 43.78
N LEU A 183 55.85 11.85 43.65
CA LEU A 183 55.88 12.54 42.35
C LEU A 183 57.30 12.69 41.78
N ARG A 184 58.35 12.49 42.60
CA ARG A 184 59.76 12.57 42.19
C ARG A 184 60.11 11.76 40.93
N PRO A 185 59.54 10.56 40.70
CA PRO A 185 59.81 9.78 39.49
C PRO A 185 59.26 10.38 38.20
N ILE A 186 58.22 11.23 38.26
CA ILE A 186 57.55 11.76 37.05
C ILE A 186 58.47 12.72 36.28
N PRO A 187 59.07 13.77 36.90
CA PRO A 187 60.04 14.60 36.20
C PRO A 187 61.26 13.82 35.69
N ALA A 188 61.71 12.82 36.45
CA ALA A 188 62.84 11.97 36.05
C ALA A 188 62.52 11.14 34.79
N ALA A 189 61.32 10.55 34.73
CA ALA A 189 60.85 9.82 33.56
C ALA A 189 60.68 10.73 32.34
N LEU A 190 60.11 11.93 32.52
CA LEU A 190 59.98 12.93 31.46
C LEU A 190 61.35 13.38 30.92
N ALA A 191 62.30 13.67 31.80
CA ALA A 191 63.67 14.02 31.40
C ALA A 191 64.34 12.89 30.62
N SER A 192 64.12 11.63 31.02
CA SER A 192 64.61 10.46 30.29
C SER A 192 64.01 10.37 28.88
N CYS A 193 62.68 10.55 28.74
CA CYS A 193 62.00 10.57 27.46
C CYS A 193 62.54 11.68 26.53
N THR A 194 62.74 12.89 27.06
CA THR A 194 63.33 14.00 26.30
C THR A 194 64.74 13.66 25.81
N ARG A 195 65.58 13.11 26.69
CA ARG A 195 66.96 12.73 26.34
C ARG A 195 67.00 11.61 25.30
N LEU A 196 66.08 10.65 25.37
CA LEU A 196 65.94 9.59 24.36
C LEU A 196 65.52 10.18 23.00
N PHE A 197 64.57 11.12 23.00
CA PHE A 197 64.14 11.81 21.79
C PHE A 197 65.26 12.62 21.13
N GLU A 198 66.04 13.35 21.93
CA GLU A 198 67.22 14.09 21.46
C GLU A 198 68.27 13.15 20.86
N ALA A 199 68.56 12.03 21.54
CA ALA A 199 69.51 11.03 21.04
C ALA A 199 69.06 10.42 19.71
N MET A 200 67.78 10.05 19.58
CA MET A 200 67.22 9.53 18.33
C MET A 200 67.27 10.57 17.22
N SER A 201 67.01 11.84 17.53
CA SER A 201 67.09 12.94 16.56
C SER A 201 68.52 13.12 16.06
N ALA A 202 69.51 13.14 16.96
CA ALA A 202 70.92 13.22 16.60
C ALA A 202 71.39 12.01 15.76
N MET A 203 70.93 10.80 16.08
CA MET A 203 71.21 9.60 15.30
C MET A 203 70.67 9.71 13.87
N ARG A 204 69.42 10.17 13.71
CA ARG A 204 68.81 10.40 12.39
C ARG A 204 69.61 11.43 11.59
N ASP A 205 70.03 12.52 12.21
CA ASP A 205 70.81 13.57 11.54
C ASP A 205 72.18 13.04 11.10
N SER A 206 72.84 12.21 11.92
CA SER A 206 74.10 11.53 11.56
C SER A 206 73.94 10.54 10.40
N LEU A 207 72.80 9.86 10.31
CA LEU A 207 72.51 8.95 9.21
C LEU A 207 72.24 9.72 7.92
N ALA A 208 71.55 10.86 8.00
CA ALA A 208 71.34 11.75 6.87
C ALA A 208 72.67 12.28 6.32
N THR A 209 73.60 12.72 7.18
CA THR A 209 74.93 13.17 6.73
C THR A 209 75.73 12.04 6.07
N LEU A 210 75.69 10.82 6.60
CA LEU A 210 76.31 9.65 5.97
C LEU A 210 75.70 9.33 4.60
N GLN A 211 74.38 9.44 4.45
CA GLN A 211 73.71 9.26 3.15
C GLN A 211 74.13 10.32 2.14
N HIS A 212 74.25 11.59 2.55
CA HIS A 212 74.77 12.65 1.69
C HIS A 212 76.21 12.39 1.26
N MET A 213 77.09 11.92 2.15
CA MET A 213 78.46 11.53 1.78
C MET A 213 78.50 10.32 0.83
N ARG A 214 77.53 9.40 0.92
CA ARG A 214 77.41 8.25 0.02
C ARG A 214 76.94 8.63 -1.38
N ILE A 215 76.07 9.63 -1.49
CA ILE A 215 75.52 10.10 -2.78
C ILE A 215 76.44 11.15 -3.42
N GLY A 216 77.28 11.84 -2.63
CA GLY A 216 78.33 12.75 -3.08
C GLY A 216 79.66 12.05 -3.35
N HIS A 217 79.74 11.29 -4.45
CA HIS A 217 80.98 10.93 -5.13
C HIS A 217 80.74 10.99 -6.64
N PRO A 218 81.10 12.08 -7.34
CA PRO A 218 81.68 11.97 -8.67
C PRO A 218 83.13 11.45 -8.60
#